data_AF-A0AAV5IST1-F1
#
_entry.id   AF-A0AAV5IST1-F1
#
_cell.length_a   1.000
_cell.length_b   1.000
_cell.length_c   1.000
_cell.angle_alpha   90.00
_cell.angle_beta   90.00
_cell.angle_gamma   90.00
#
_symmetry.space_group_name_H-M   'P 1'
#
loop_
_entity.id
_entity.type
_entity.pdbx_description
1 polymer ?
#
loop_
_entity_poly.entity_id
_entity_poly.type
_entity_poly.pdbx_seq_one_letter_code
_entity_poly.pdbx_strand_id
1 'polypeptide(L)'
;MAADKSTVTCTVLAMDSTNFCYKACKLCERALPDHPPNSSCTACKSKFPASFPSHQHLFRLLLSIATDTKVMMVICFDRAAKVLFGCSAHEFLDFAKIHPFAGNS
;
A
#
# COMPACT_ATOMS: atom_id res chain seq x y z
N MET A 1 -23.26 15.61 -14.23
CA MET A 1 -21.93 15.57 -14.87
C MET A 1 -21.40 14.17 -14.73
N ALA A 2 -21.49 13.35 -15.78
CA ALA A 2 -20.78 12.08 -15.81
C ALA A 2 -19.30 12.39 -16.05
N ALA A 3 -18.41 11.96 -15.15
CA ALA A 3 -16.98 12.05 -15.39
C ALA A 3 -16.66 11.13 -16.58
N ASP A 4 -16.26 11.72 -17.71
CA ASP A 4 -15.76 10.96 -18.84
C ASP A 4 -14.51 10.19 -18.38
N LYS A 5 -14.60 8.86 -18.42
CA LYS A 5 -13.59 7.98 -17.86
C LYS A 5 -12.52 7.75 -18.91
N SER A 6 -11.73 8.78 -19.21
CA SER A 6 -10.63 8.67 -20.16
C SER A 6 -9.55 7.75 -19.60
N THR A 7 -9.38 6.57 -20.18
CA THR A 7 -8.28 5.66 -19.86
C THR A 7 -7.01 6.18 -20.50
N VAL A 8 -5.98 6.45 -19.70
CA VAL A 8 -4.67 6.90 -20.17
C VAL A 8 -3.69 5.75 -20.01
N THR A 9 -3.04 5.36 -21.11
CA THR A 9 -1.92 4.41 -21.06
C THR A 9 -0.71 5.12 -20.48
N CYS A 10 -0.08 4.50 -19.49
CA CYS A 10 1.14 5.02 -18.87
C CYS A 10 2.11 3.89 -18.55
N THR A 11 3.38 4.25 -18.41
CA THR A 11 4.46 3.34 -18.04
C THR A 11 4.98 3.73 -16.66
N VAL A 12 5.12 2.76 -15.77
CA VAL A 12 5.79 2.97 -14.48
C VAL A 12 7.28 3.08 -14.71
N LEU A 13 7.88 4.21 -14.32
CA LEU A 13 9.30 4.48 -14.47
C LEU A 13 10.10 4.14 -13.22
N ALA A 14 9.55 4.49 -12.04
CA ALA A 14 10.23 4.29 -10.76
C ALA A 14 9.23 4.19 -9.61
N MET A 15 9.69 3.62 -8.50
CA MET A 15 8.95 3.49 -7.25
C MET A 15 9.84 3.91 -6.08
N ASP A 16 9.25 4.66 -5.13
CA ASP A 16 9.86 4.83 -3.82
C ASP A 16 9.68 3.57 -2.97
N SER A 17 10.79 2.93 -2.63
CA SER A 17 10.85 1.69 -1.84
C SER A 17 10.99 1.90 -0.33
N THR A 18 11.06 3.14 0.16
CA THR A 18 11.33 3.40 1.59
C THR A 18 10.08 3.26 2.48
N ASN A 19 8.91 3.66 1.97
CA ASN A 19 7.66 3.73 2.73
C ASN A 19 6.46 3.22 1.91
N PHE A 20 6.65 2.11 1.20
CA PHE A 20 5.69 1.58 0.24
C PHE A 20 4.45 0.93 0.85
N CYS A 21 4.43 0.71 2.17
CA CYS A 21 3.29 0.16 2.88
C CYS A 21 3.13 0.80 4.26
N TYR A 22 1.95 0.62 4.85
CA TYR A 22 1.62 1.10 6.20
C TYR A 22 0.78 0.07 6.94
N LYS A 23 0.82 0.11 8.28
CA LYS A 23 -0.03 -0.75 9.12
C LYS A 23 -1.47 -0.27 9.11
N ALA A 24 -2.40 -1.21 8.96
CA ALA A 24 -3.83 -0.96 9.01
C ALA A 24 -4.57 -2.03 9.82
N CYS A 25 -5.74 -1.65 10.34
CA CYS A 25 -6.64 -2.58 11.00
C CYS A 25 -7.28 -3.52 9.97
N LYS A 26 -7.23 -4.84 10.18
CA LYS A 26 -7.90 -5.80 9.29
C LYS A 26 -9.43 -5.65 9.20
N LEU A 27 -10.06 -5.06 10.21
CA LEU A 27 -11.52 -4.95 10.30
C LEU A 27 -12.08 -3.69 9.61
N CYS A 28 -11.39 -2.56 9.74
CA CYS A 28 -11.90 -1.27 9.26
C CYS A 28 -10.94 -0.53 8.32
N GLU A 29 -9.79 -1.13 8.01
CA GLU A 29 -8.76 -0.61 7.10
C GLU A 29 -8.17 0.75 7.51
N ARG A 30 -8.49 1.25 8.70
CA ARG A 30 -7.87 2.47 9.23
C ARG A 30 -6.39 2.26 9.47
N ALA A 31 -5.60 3.26 9.08
CA ALA A 31 -4.19 3.35 9.40
C ALA A 31 -3.97 3.26 10.91
N LEU A 32 -2.94 2.53 11.30
CA LEU A 32 -2.50 2.33 12.66
C LEU A 32 -1.10 2.92 12.83
N PRO A 33 -0.76 3.42 14.03
CA PRO A 33 0.58 3.93 14.27
C PRO A 33 1.61 2.80 14.17
N ASP A 34 2.75 3.09 13.57
CA ASP A 34 3.83 2.11 13.38
C ASP A 34 4.45 1.66 14.71
N HIS A 35 4.40 2.54 15.71
CA HIS A 35 4.92 2.33 17.06
C HIS A 35 3.86 2.72 18.11
N PRO A 36 3.65 1.91 19.18
CA PRO A 36 4.26 0.60 19.47
C PRO A 36 3.70 -0.53 18.59
N PRO A 37 4.43 -1.66 18.44
CA PRO A 37 4.10 -2.75 17.50
C PRO A 37 2.73 -3.41 17.72
N ASN A 38 2.15 -3.29 18.91
CA ASN A 38 0.84 -3.84 19.28
C ASN A 38 -0.25 -2.74 19.28
N SER A 39 -0.25 -1.86 18.29
CA SER A 39 -1.17 -0.73 18.21
C SER A 39 -2.59 -1.17 17.87
N SER A 40 -3.36 -1.58 18.89
CA SER A 40 -4.77 -1.95 18.71
C SER A 40 -5.60 -0.81 18.10
N CYS A 41 -6.45 -1.14 17.12
CA CYS A 41 -7.36 -0.16 16.54
C CYS A 41 -8.37 0.33 17.59
N THR A 42 -8.26 1.58 18.05
CA THR A 42 -9.15 2.18 19.06
C THR A 42 -10.61 2.21 18.59
N ALA A 43 -10.83 2.45 17.30
CA ALA A 43 -12.17 2.51 16.71
C ALA A 43 -12.89 1.14 16.67
N CYS A 44 -12.14 0.05 16.51
CA CYS A 44 -12.69 -1.31 16.54
C CYS A 44 -12.70 -1.89 17.95
N LYS A 45 -11.76 -1.50 18.80
CA LYS A 45 -11.66 -1.97 20.20
C LYS A 45 -12.94 -1.71 20.99
N SER A 46 -13.60 -0.57 20.77
CA SER A 46 -14.87 -0.24 21.44
C SER A 46 -16.06 -1.04 20.90
N LYS A 47 -16.02 -1.50 19.64
CA LYS A 47 -17.12 -2.23 18.98
C LYS A 47 -16.98 -3.73 19.07
N PHE A 48 -15.74 -4.24 19.15
CA PHE A 48 -15.41 -5.66 19.15
C PHE A 48 -14.38 -5.96 20.24
N PRO A 49 -14.77 -5.95 21.52
CA PRO A 49 -13.84 -6.14 22.65
C PRO A 49 -13.21 -7.54 22.68
N ALA A 50 -13.86 -8.55 22.08
CA ALA A 50 -13.38 -9.93 22.01
C ALA A 50 -12.48 -10.22 20.80
N SER A 51 -12.42 -9.32 19.81
CA SER A 51 -11.57 -9.47 18.63
C SER A 51 -10.36 -8.57 18.83
N PHE A 52 -9.22 -9.15 19.20
CA PHE A 52 -7.95 -8.43 19.10
C PHE A 52 -7.77 -8.04 17.63
N PRO A 53 -7.78 -6.74 17.27
CA PRO A 53 -7.72 -6.37 15.87
C PRO A 53 -6.33 -6.69 15.36
N SER A 54 -6.19 -7.85 14.70
CA SER A 54 -5.01 -8.22 13.93
C SER A 54 -4.69 -7.10 12.94
N HIS A 55 -3.41 -6.81 12.80
CA HIS A 55 -2.91 -5.80 11.87
C HIS A 55 -2.58 -6.46 10.53
N GLN A 56 -2.68 -5.66 9.47
CA GLN A 56 -2.16 -6.00 8.15
C GLN A 56 -1.35 -4.84 7.61
N HIS A 57 -0.51 -5.11 6.61
CA HIS A 57 0.12 -4.07 5.82
C HIS A 57 -0.71 -3.85 4.56
N LEU A 58 -0.91 -2.59 4.19
CA LEU A 58 -1.56 -2.17 2.95
C LEU A 58 -0.59 -1.34 2.12
N PHE A 59 -0.66 -1.43 0.79
CA PHE A 59 0.23 -0.64 -0.06
C PHE A 59 -0.16 0.84 -0.07
N ARG A 60 0.89 1.68 -0.13
CA ARG A 60 0.86 3.10 -0.46
C ARG A 60 2.12 3.39 -1.26
N LEU A 61 2.07 3.14 -2.57
CA LEU A 61 3.22 3.29 -3.45
C LEU A 61 3.28 4.72 -3.95
N LEU A 62 4.44 5.37 -3.83
CA LEU A 62 4.74 6.59 -4.57
C LEU A 62 5.46 6.18 -5.86
N LEU A 63 4.80 6.36 -7.00
CA LEU A 63 5.28 5.94 -8.32
C LEU A 63 5.54 7.16 -9.20
N SER A 64 6.64 7.12 -9.95
CA SER A 64 6.83 7.98 -11.12
C SER A 64 6.28 7.26 -12.35
N ILE A 65 5.37 7.90 -13.08
CA ILE A 65 4.78 7.36 -14.30
C ILE A 65 5.02 8.30 -15.48
N ALA A 66 5.20 7.74 -16.67
CA ALA A 66 5.22 8.45 -17.94
C ALA A 66 3.92 8.20 -18.70
N THR A 67 3.35 9.28 -19.22
CA THR A 67 2.31 9.26 -20.26
C THR A 67 2.96 9.63 -21.61
N ASP A 68 2.16 9.68 -22.66
CA ASP A 68 2.57 10.19 -23.97
C ASP A 68 3.11 11.64 -23.94
N THR A 69 2.65 12.44 -22.98
CA THR A 69 2.89 13.89 -22.95
C THR A 69 3.75 14.35 -21.78
N LYS A 70 3.82 13.59 -20.68
CA LYS A 70 4.53 14.02 -19.46
C LYS A 70 4.86 12.89 -18.50
N VAL A 71 5.83 13.17 -17.62
CA VAL A 71 6.14 12.39 -16.42
C VAL A 71 5.48 13.03 -15.21
N MET A 72 4.89 12.22 -14.31
CA MET A 72 4.29 12.71 -13.08
C MET A 72 4.38 11.70 -11.94
N MET A 73 4.26 12.18 -10.71
CA MET A 73 4.20 11.34 -9.51
C MET A 73 2.74 10.99 -9.18
N VAL A 74 2.46 9.74 -8.85
CA VAL A 74 1.14 9.27 -8.41
C VAL A 74 1.25 8.40 -7.16
N ILE A 75 0.18 8.40 -6.36
CA ILE A 75 0.05 7.48 -5.21
C ILE A 75 -0.87 6.33 -5.61
N CYS A 76 -0.35 5.11 -5.55
CA CYS A 76 -1.10 3.89 -5.83
C CYS A 76 -1.43 3.17 -4.51
N PHE A 77 -2.71 3.10 -4.18
CA PHE A 77 -3.20 2.44 -2.96
C PHE A 77 -3.46 0.95 -3.18
N ASP A 78 -3.62 0.24 -2.06
CA ASP A 78 -3.68 -1.21 -1.93
C ASP A 78 -4.33 -1.99 -3.08
N ARG A 79 -5.57 -1.67 -3.46
CA ARG A 79 -6.29 -2.41 -4.50
C ARG A 79 -5.59 -2.35 -5.86
N ALA A 80 -5.13 -1.18 -6.28
CA ALA A 80 -4.45 -1.00 -7.56
C ALA A 80 -3.01 -1.54 -7.49
N ALA A 81 -2.34 -1.36 -6.35
CA ALA A 81 -0.99 -1.88 -6.12
C ALA A 81 -0.95 -3.42 -6.16
N LYS A 82 -1.94 -4.10 -5.59
CA LYS A 82 -2.08 -5.57 -5.67
C LYS A 82 -2.20 -6.07 -7.11
N VAL A 83 -2.88 -5.32 -7.98
CA VAL A 83 -2.96 -5.64 -9.41
C VAL A 83 -1.61 -5.43 -10.09
N LEU A 84 -0.86 -4.37 -9.75
CA LEU A 84 0.46 -4.11 -10.31
C LEU A 84 1.51 -5.17 -9.89
N PHE A 85 1.52 -5.57 -8.62
CA PHE A 85 2.53 -6.51 -8.09
C PHE A 85 2.12 -7.98 -8.14
N GLY A 86 0.83 -8.28 -8.25
CA GLY A 86 0.32 -9.65 -8.21
C GLY A 86 0.36 -10.29 -6.82
N CYS A 87 0.62 -9.53 -5.76
CA CYS A 87 0.65 -10.00 -4.38
C CYS A 87 0.14 -8.93 -3.40
N SER A 88 -0.06 -9.29 -2.14
CA SER A 88 -0.39 -8.38 -1.06
C SER A 88 0.84 -7.63 -0.52
N ALA A 89 0.61 -6.50 0.14
CA ALA A 89 1.68 -5.74 0.80
C ALA A 89 2.42 -6.55 1.86
N HIS A 90 1.74 -7.49 2.53
CA HIS A 90 2.37 -8.36 3.49
C HIS A 90 3.35 -9.34 2.84
N GLU A 91 2.93 -10.00 1.77
CA GLU A 91 3.78 -10.94 1.01
C GLU A 91 4.99 -10.23 0.40
N PHE A 92 4.77 -9.03 -0.18
CA PHE A 92 5.86 -8.23 -0.74
C PHE A 92 6.84 -7.76 0.34
N LEU A 93 6.35 -7.32 1.50
CA LEU A 93 7.19 -6.91 2.61
C LEU A 93 8.03 -8.09 3.15
N ASP A 94 7.45 -9.27 3.25
CA ASP A 94 8.17 -10.45 3.71
C ASP A 94 9.20 -10.93 2.69
N PHE A 95 8.88 -10.86 1.39
CA PHE A 95 9.85 -11.07 0.32
C PHE A 95 11.04 -10.09 0.43
N ALA A 96 10.77 -8.79 0.61
CA ALA A 96 11.82 -7.77 0.72
C ALA A 96 12.76 -7.99 1.93
N LYS A 97 12.24 -8.50 3.05
CA LYS A 97 13.06 -8.87 4.22
C LYS A 97 13.98 -10.05 3.94
N ILE A 98 13.50 -11.05 3.20
CA ILE A 98 14.27 -12.26 2.87
C ILE A 98 15.31 -11.96 1.78
N HIS A 99 15.04 -10.99 0.90
CA HIS A 99 15.89 -10.64 -0.23
C HIS A 99 16.33 -9.17 -0.20
N PRO A 100 17.16 -8.76 0.77
CA PRO A 100 17.53 -7.35 0.99
C PRO A 100 18.29 -6.71 -0.19
N PHE A 101 18.88 -7.51 -1.08
CA PHE A 101 19.63 -7.04 -2.25
C PHE A 101 18.87 -7.18 -3.57
N ALA A 102 17.62 -7.65 -3.56
CA ALA A 102 16.84 -7.80 -4.79
C ALA A 102 16.57 -6.46 -5.51
N GLY A 103 16.76 -5.32 -4.82
CA GLY A 103 16.61 -3.97 -5.38
C GLY A 103 17.92 -3.27 -5.77
N ASN A 104 19.09 -3.92 -5.65
CA ASN A 104 20.39 -3.33 -5.96
C ASN A 104 20.86 -3.62 -7.41
N SER A 105 19.96 -3.55 -8.38
CA SER A 105 20.28 -3.67 -9.81
C SER A 105 20.62 -2.34 -10.45
#